data_AF-A0AAD3R013-F1
#
_entry.id   AF-A0AAD3R013-F1
#
_cell.length_a   1.000
_cell.length_b   1.000
_cell.length_c   1.000
_cell.angle_alpha   90.00
_cell.angle_beta   90.00
_cell.angle_gamma   90.00
#
_symmetry.space_group_name_H-M   'P 1'
#
loop_
_entity.id
_entity.type
_entity.pdbx_description
1 polymer ?
#
loop_
_entity_poly.entity_id
_entity_poly.type
_entity_poly.pdbx_seq_one_letter_code
_entity_poly.pdbx_strand_id
1 'polypeptide(L)' 'MSTETELQPAVRPSSVRRDSKRKGQDRSEAALIRRFKGDGVRYKAKLIGLDEVTAARGDKLCQDSMMKLK' A
#
# COMPACT_ATOMS: atom_id res chain seq x y z
N MET A 1 18.44 -31.90 -7.74
CA MET A 1 17.03 -31.72 -7.33
C MET A 1 16.50 -30.51 -8.08
N SER A 2 15.55 -30.74 -8.97
CA SER A 2 14.98 -29.75 -9.88
C SER A 2 13.62 -29.29 -9.35
N THR A 3 13.15 -28.15 -9.88
CA THR A 3 11.83 -27.48 -9.78
C THR A 3 11.75 -26.39 -8.69
N GLU A 4 11.28 -25.17 -8.93
CA GLU A 4 10.68 -24.49 -10.08
C GLU A 4 10.78 -22.97 -9.82
N THR A 5 11.27 -22.21 -10.79
CA THR A 5 11.23 -20.74 -10.75
C THR A 5 9.83 -20.31 -11.18
N GLU A 6 8.94 -20.11 -10.21
CA GLU A 6 7.58 -19.64 -10.47
C GLU A 6 7.63 -18.18 -10.96
N LEU A 7 7.28 -18.00 -12.23
CA LEU A 7 7.11 -16.72 -12.91
C LEU A 7 6.07 -15.87 -12.16
N GLN A 8 6.53 -14.79 -11.54
CA GLN A 8 5.63 -13.75 -11.03
C GLN A 8 4.85 -13.16 -12.20
N PRO A 9 3.50 -13.18 -12.18
CA PRO A 9 2.73 -12.47 -13.18
C PRO A 9 2.95 -10.97 -12.97
N ALA A 10 3.58 -10.33 -13.95
CA ALA A 10 3.75 -8.89 -14.02
C ALA A 10 2.38 -8.22 -13.92
N VAL A 11 2.09 -7.66 -12.73
CA VAL A 11 0.89 -6.89 -12.46
C VAL A 11 0.98 -5.63 -13.28
N ARG A 12 0.35 -5.64 -14.45
CA ARG A 12 0.13 -4.44 -15.25
C ARG A 12 -0.70 -3.50 -14.38
N PRO A 13 -0.28 -2.25 -14.11
CA PRO A 13 -1.11 -1.32 -13.36
C PRO A 13 -2.36 -1.03 -14.19
N SER A 14 -3.46 -1.68 -13.83
CA SER A 14 -4.77 -1.47 -14.44
C SER A 14 -5.18 -0.03 -14.15
N SER A 15 -5.30 0.72 -15.24
CA SER A 15 -5.73 2.09 -15.34
C SER A 15 -6.99 2.42 -14.53
N VAL A 16 -6.81 2.97 -13.32
CA VAL A 16 -7.88 3.68 -12.59
C VAL A 16 -7.39 5.06 -12.14
N ARG A 17 -7.42 5.98 -13.11
CA ARG A 17 -8.14 7.26 -13.04
C ARG A 17 -8.05 8.04 -11.72
N ARG A 18 -7.10 8.98 -11.65
CA ARG A 18 -7.34 10.45 -11.65
C ARG A 18 -6.04 11.11 -11.21
N ASP A 19 -5.28 11.57 -12.20
CA ASP A 19 -4.29 12.63 -12.05
C ASP A 19 -5.03 13.92 -11.62
N SER A 20 -5.45 13.94 -10.36
CA SER A 20 -5.99 15.12 -9.72
C SER A 20 -4.76 15.96 -9.45
N LYS A 21 -4.46 16.86 -10.38
CA LYS A 21 -3.46 17.93 -10.28
C LYS A 21 -3.80 18.86 -9.10
N ARG A 22 -3.84 18.31 -7.88
CA ARG A 22 -3.69 19.07 -6.65
C ARG A 22 -2.25 19.51 -6.69
N LYS A 23 -2.01 20.84 -6.63
CA LYS A 23 -0.68 21.43 -6.41
C LYS A 23 0.05 20.52 -5.43
N GLY A 24 1.02 19.75 -5.95
CA GLY A 24 1.55 18.59 -5.25
C GLY A 24 2.04 19.05 -3.89
N GLN A 25 1.63 18.36 -2.83
CA GLN A 25 2.21 18.61 -1.53
C GLN A 25 3.73 18.52 -1.66
N ASP A 26 4.47 19.49 -1.11
CA ASP A 26 5.93 19.47 -1.21
C ASP A 26 6.47 18.15 -0.65
N ARG A 27 7.19 17.41 -1.50
CA ARG A 27 7.81 16.12 -1.20
C ARG A 27 9.33 16.23 -1.13
N SER A 28 9.88 17.45 -1.02
CA SER A 28 11.28 17.63 -0.70
C SER A 28 11.65 16.88 0.59
N GLU A 29 12.86 16.33 0.65
CA GLU A 29 13.30 15.52 1.80
C GLU A 29 13.19 16.28 3.12
N ALA A 30 13.61 17.55 3.12
CA ALA A 30 13.48 18.43 4.28
C ALA A 30 12.01 18.64 4.70
N ALA A 31 11.07 18.76 3.74
CA ALA A 31 9.65 18.86 4.06
C ALA A 31 9.08 17.56 4.62
N LEU A 32 9.50 16.39 4.10
CA LEU A 32 9.07 15.09 4.59
C LEU A 32 9.61 14.80 6.00
N ILE A 33 10.88 15.11 6.26
CA ILE A 33 11.48 15.00 7.59
C ILE A 33 10.68 15.85 8.58
N ARG A 34 10.36 17.11 8.24
CA ARG A 34 9.54 17.98 9.10
C ARG A 34 8.12 17.46 9.29
N ARG A 35 7.55 16.80 8.28
CA ARG A 35 6.18 16.29 8.30
C ARG A 35 6.01 15.03 9.15
N PHE A 36 7.01 14.15 9.16
CA PHE A 36 6.90 12.83 9.80
C PHE A 36 7.73 12.68 11.08
N LYS A 37 8.58 13.66 11.43
CA LYS A 37 9.28 13.70 12.72
C LYS A 37 8.31 14.05 13.86
N GLY A 38 8.52 13.47 15.04
CA GLY A 38 7.67 13.69 16.22
C GLY A 38 6.33 12.94 16.10
N ASP A 39 5.22 13.61 16.42
CA ASP A 39 3.86 13.03 16.35
C ASP A 39 3.40 12.71 14.92
N GLY A 40 4.12 13.19 13.90
CA GLY A 40 3.82 12.92 12.50
C GLY A 40 2.44 13.42 12.05
N VAL A 41 1.75 12.62 11.23
CA VAL A 41 0.46 12.99 10.63
C VAL A 41 -0.64 12.05 11.13
N ARG A 42 -1.75 12.64 11.61
CA ARG A 42 -2.91 11.90 12.11
C ARG A 42 -4.07 12.00 11.14
N TYR A 43 -4.78 10.90 10.96
CA TYR A 43 -5.98 10.80 10.13
C TYR A 43 -7.12 10.18 10.94
N LYS A 44 -8.31 10.78 10.89
CA LYS A 44 -9.50 10.22 11.53
C LYS A 44 -9.99 9.02 10.71
N ALA A 45 -9.99 7.83 11.30
CA ALA A 45 -10.38 6.58 10.63
C ALA A 45 -11.10 5.62 11.61
N LYS A 46 -11.63 4.53 11.07
CA LYS A 46 -12.17 3.38 11.83
C LYS A 46 -11.33 2.14 11.51
N LEU A 47 -11.15 1.25 12.49
CA LEU A 47 -10.51 -0.04 12.29
C LEU A 47 -11.53 -1.01 11.69
N ILE A 48 -11.17 -1.67 10.57
CA ILE A 48 -12.01 -2.70 9.94
C ILE A 48 -11.81 -4.04 10.66
N GLY A 49 -10.56 -4.47 10.77
CA GLY A 49 -10.17 -5.68 11.51
C GLY A 49 -8.67 -5.91 11.43
N LEU A 50 -8.22 -6.99 12.08
CA LEU A 50 -6.85 -7.52 12.01
C LEU A 50 -6.92 -8.95 11.46
N ASP A 51 -6.03 -9.28 10.53
CA ASP A 51 -5.95 -10.61 9.91
C ASP A 51 -4.50 -11.06 9.88
N GLU A 52 -4.27 -12.34 10.22
CA GLU A 52 -2.94 -12.96 10.14
C GLU A 52 -2.70 -13.45 8.71
N VAL A 53 -1.56 -13.06 8.14
CA VAL A 53 -1.22 -13.36 6.74
C VAL A 53 0.08 -14.14 6.63
N THR A 54 0.20 -14.90 5.55
CA THR A 54 1.30 -15.86 5.34
C THR A 54 2.57 -15.24 4.76
N ALA A 55 2.48 -14.07 4.11
CA ALA A 55 3.60 -13.40 3.46
C ALA A 55 3.65 -11.90 3.76
N ALA A 56 4.84 -11.30 3.68
CA ALA A 56 5.06 -9.88 3.98
C ALA A 56 4.54 -8.91 2.91
N ARG A 57 4.33 -9.38 1.67
CA ARG A 57 3.88 -8.59 0.52
C ARG A 57 3.05 -9.44 -0.44
N GLY A 58 2.13 -8.81 -1.16
CA GLY A 58 1.37 -9.43 -2.25
C GLY A 58 0.00 -8.78 -2.43
N ASP A 59 -0.25 -8.20 -3.60
CA ASP A 59 -1.49 -7.45 -3.87
C ASP A 59 -2.74 -8.33 -3.74
N LYS A 60 -2.67 -9.57 -4.26
CA LYS A 60 -3.75 -10.55 -4.17
C LYS A 60 -4.08 -10.90 -2.71
N LEU A 61 -3.04 -11.15 -1.91
CA LEU A 61 -3.18 -11.47 -0.49
C LEU A 61 -3.81 -10.29 0.28
N CYS A 62 -3.36 -9.05 0.04
CA CYS A 62 -3.95 -7.87 0.65
C CYS A 62 -5.43 -7.69 0.28
N GLN A 63 -5.79 -7.99 -0.97
CA GLN A 63 -7.17 -7.93 -1.43
C GLN A 63 -8.05 -9.00 -0.78
N ASP A 64 -7.57 -10.24 -0.70
CA ASP A 64 -8.30 -11.37 -0.12
C ASP A 64 -8.56 -11.14 1.38
N SER A 65 -7.55 -10.70 2.15
CA SER A 65 -7.72 -10.33 3.57
C SER A 65 -8.70 -9.18 3.75
N MET A 66 -8.64 -8.16 2.89
CA MET A 66 -9.58 -7.04 2.95
C MET A 66 -11.01 -7.46 2.63
N MET A 67 -11.21 -8.44 1.73
CA MET A 67 -12.54 -8.99 1.42
C MET A 67 -13.07 -9.91 2.53
N LYS A 68 -12.20 -10.63 3.25
CA LYS A 68 -12.57 -11.45 4.41
C LYS A 68 -13.04 -10.60 5.61
N LEU A 69 -12.48 -9.40 5.78
CA LEU A 69 -12.76 -8.48 6.89
C LEU A 69 -13.91 -7.49 6.62
N LYS A 70 -14.42 -7.42 5.39
CA LYS A 70 -15.56 -6.57 5.00
C LYS A 70 -16.87 -7.25 5.33
#